data_AF-A0A1Y1RQU5-F1
#
_entry.id   AF-A0A1Y1RQU5-F1
#
_cell.length_a   1.000
_cell.length_b   1.000
_cell.length_c   1.000
_cell.angle_alpha   90.00
_cell.angle_beta   90.00
_cell.angle_gamma   90.00
#
_symmetry.space_group_name_H-M   'P 1'
#
loop_
_entity.id
_entity.type
_entity.pdbx_description
1 polymer ?
#
loop_
_entity_poly.entity_id
_entity_poly.type
_entity_poly.pdbx_seq_one_letter_code
_entity_poly.pdbx_strand_id
1 'polypeptide(L)'
;MPHQRTTGLTATQFATLITALTSHLTWTKPDQKPRRLTLTQALKITLISYRQNLTQETLAHLFGISQPTISRTIKTIEKALEKALTPLVPSLEESLKAPGSLVIDRTLVPTWN
;
A
#
# COMPACT_ATOMS: atom_id res chain seq x y z
N MET A 1 -13.65 12.36 -0.80
CA MET A 1 -12.30 12.90 -0.51
C MET A 1 -11.41 12.60 -1.71
N PRO A 2 -10.70 13.55 -2.32
CA PRO A 2 -9.85 13.24 -3.47
C PRO A 2 -8.60 12.52 -2.95
N HIS A 3 -8.60 11.19 -3.03
CA HIS A 3 -7.51 10.32 -2.53
C HIS A 3 -6.15 10.65 -3.18
N GLN A 4 -6.18 11.18 -4.41
CA GLN A 4 -5.04 11.35 -5.29
C GLN A 4 -3.91 12.22 -4.73
N ARG A 5 -4.20 13.30 -4.00
CA ARG A 5 -3.13 14.15 -3.46
C ARG A 5 -2.35 13.47 -2.33
N THR A 6 -3.02 12.64 -1.54
CA THR A 6 -2.42 12.00 -0.35
C THR A 6 -1.85 10.61 -0.64
N THR A 7 -2.54 9.79 -1.44
CA THR A 7 -2.13 8.40 -1.74
C THR A 7 -1.51 8.23 -3.12
N GLY A 8 -1.66 9.22 -4.00
CA GLY A 8 -1.23 9.12 -5.40
C GLY A 8 -2.15 8.32 -6.32
N LEU A 9 -3.27 7.78 -5.80
CA LEU A 9 -4.20 6.95 -6.57
C LEU A 9 -5.50 7.70 -6.86
N THR A 10 -6.08 7.48 -8.05
CA THR A 10 -7.44 7.92 -8.35
C THR A 10 -8.45 7.17 -7.46
N ALA A 11 -9.67 7.69 -7.34
CA ALA A 11 -10.71 7.03 -6.56
C ALA A 11 -11.00 5.61 -7.07
N THR A 12 -11.03 5.42 -8.40
CA THR A 12 -11.22 4.12 -9.04
C THR A 12 -10.08 3.17 -8.71
N GLN A 13 -8.82 3.59 -8.88
CA GLN A 13 -7.65 2.76 -8.55
C GLN A 13 -7.63 2.36 -7.07
N PHE A 14 -7.98 3.30 -6.18
CA PHE A 14 -8.06 3.03 -4.75
C PHE A 14 -9.17 2.00 -4.45
N ALA A 15 -10.34 2.12 -5.08
CA ALA A 15 -11.43 1.15 -4.93
C ALA A 15 -11.03 -0.24 -5.45
N THR A 16 -10.42 -0.32 -6.63
CA THR A 16 -9.89 -1.58 -7.19
C THR A 16 -8.91 -2.24 -6.24
N LEU A 17 -8.01 -1.47 -5.62
CA LEU A 17 -7.05 -2.00 -4.66
C LEU A 17 -7.72 -2.51 -3.37
N ILE A 18 -8.76 -1.82 -2.88
CA ILE A 18 -9.56 -2.31 -1.75
C ILE A 18 -10.21 -3.66 -2.10
N THR A 19 -10.80 -3.79 -3.29
CA THR A 19 -11.41 -5.04 -3.75
C THR A 19 -10.36 -6.17 -3.84
N ALA A 20 -9.18 -5.89 -4.41
CA ALA A 20 -8.09 -6.86 -4.45
C ALA A 20 -7.66 -7.30 -3.05
N LEU A 21 -7.55 -6.37 -2.09
CA LEU A 21 -7.20 -6.69 -0.71
C LEU A 21 -8.25 -7.56 -0.02
N THR A 22 -9.54 -7.34 -0.27
CA THR A 22 -10.60 -8.18 0.35
C THR A 22 -10.51 -9.65 -0.04
N SER A 23 -9.94 -9.98 -1.21
CA SER A 23 -9.70 -11.36 -1.64
C SER A 23 -8.54 -12.04 -0.89
N HIS A 24 -7.59 -11.26 -0.34
CA HIS A 24 -6.38 -11.78 0.28
C HIS A 24 -6.29 -11.52 1.80
N LEU A 25 -7.26 -10.78 2.36
CA LEU A 25 -7.23 -10.33 3.75
C LEU A 25 -8.63 -10.29 4.38
N THR A 26 -8.83 -11.09 5.41
CA THR A 26 -10.00 -10.96 6.31
C THR A 26 -9.75 -9.86 7.34
N TRP A 27 -10.22 -8.65 7.05
CA TRP A 27 -10.00 -7.48 7.92
C TRP A 27 -10.85 -7.50 9.19
N THR A 28 -12.14 -7.81 9.03
CA THR A 28 -13.11 -7.93 10.12
C THR A 28 -13.41 -9.40 10.32
N LYS A 29 -13.29 -9.88 11.56
CA LYS A 29 -13.69 -11.23 11.95
C LYS A 29 -14.91 -11.10 12.87
N PRO A 30 -16.01 -11.84 12.61
CA PRO A 30 -17.25 -11.70 13.38
C PRO A 30 -17.04 -12.03 14.87
N ASP A 31 -16.14 -12.96 15.18
CA ASP A 31 -15.91 -13.44 16.55
C ASP A 31 -14.82 -12.66 17.32
N GLN A 32 -14.32 -11.55 16.77
CA GLN A 32 -13.24 -10.76 17.39
C GLN A 32 -13.62 -9.30 17.56
N LYS A 33 -13.03 -8.66 18.57
CA LYS A 33 -13.17 -7.22 18.77
C LYS A 33 -12.80 -6.48 17.48
N PRO A 34 -13.66 -5.57 16.98
CA PRO A 34 -13.40 -4.86 15.74
C PRO A 34 -12.10 -4.05 15.85
N ARG A 35 -11.37 -4.00 14.74
CA ARG A 35 -10.18 -3.16 14.63
C ARG A 35 -10.58 -1.69 14.74
N ARG A 36 -9.72 -0.88 15.36
CA ARG A 36 -9.94 0.57 15.50
C ARG A 36 -10.00 1.31 14.14
N LEU A 37 -9.44 0.70 13.10
CA LEU A 37 -9.39 1.22 11.75
C LEU A 37 -10.23 0.35 10.81
N THR A 38 -10.99 0.99 9.92
CA THR A 38 -11.59 0.33 8.76
C THR A 38 -10.52 -0.08 7.75
N LEU A 39 -10.82 -1.04 6.87
CA LEU A 39 -9.88 -1.46 5.81
C LEU A 39 -9.48 -0.28 4.91
N THR A 40 -10.44 0.59 4.59
CA THR A 40 -10.25 1.81 3.81
C THR A 40 -9.27 2.77 4.49
N GLN A 41 -9.44 3.02 5.79
CA GLN A 41 -8.51 3.90 6.53
C GLN A 41 -7.13 3.26 6.66
N ALA A 42 -7.07 1.95 6.92
CA ALA A 42 -5.82 1.21 7.01
C ALA A 42 -5.01 1.30 5.71
N LEU A 43 -5.65 1.02 4.56
CA LEU A 43 -4.99 1.17 3.26
C LEU A 43 -4.55 2.62 3.01
N LYS A 44 -5.41 3.60 3.32
CA LYS A 44 -5.07 5.02 3.15
C LYS A 44 -3.83 5.41 3.96
N ILE A 45 -3.74 5.00 5.22
CA ILE A 45 -2.59 5.26 6.09
C ILE A 45 -1.31 4.65 5.50
N THR A 46 -1.36 3.39 5.06
CA THR A 46 -0.20 2.71 4.45
C THR A 46 0.25 3.39 3.15
N LEU A 47 -0.67 3.82 2.28
CA LEU A 47 -0.28 4.52 1.07
C LEU A 47 0.30 5.92 1.35
N ILE A 48 -0.21 6.60 2.38
CA ILE A 48 0.37 7.87 2.83
C ILE A 48 1.79 7.66 3.36
N SER A 49 2.05 6.59 4.13
CA SER A 49 3.40 6.32 4.64
C SER A 49 4.41 6.17 3.51
N TYR A 50 4.06 5.49 2.41
CA TYR A 50 4.95 5.34 1.26
C TYR A 50 5.13 6.61 0.45
N ARG A 51 4.02 7.30 0.17
CA ARG A 51 4.03 8.44 -0.74
C ARG A 51 4.71 9.66 -0.11
N GLN A 52 4.45 9.90 1.17
CA GLN A 52 4.90 11.09 1.89
C GLN A 52 6.11 10.83 2.78
N ASN A 53 6.58 9.57 2.86
CA ASN A 53 7.70 9.16 3.70
C ASN A 53 7.56 9.61 5.18
N LEU A 54 6.33 9.59 5.70
CA LEU A 54 6.03 10.00 7.07
C LEU A 54 6.39 8.90 8.06
N THR A 55 6.91 9.29 9.23
CA THR A 55 7.16 8.34 10.32
C THR A 55 5.85 7.78 10.87
N GLN A 56 5.90 6.58 11.45
CA GLN A 56 4.74 5.96 12.09
C GLN A 56 4.24 6.78 13.29
N GLU A 57 5.12 7.55 13.95
CA GLU A 57 4.76 8.46 15.04
C GLU A 57 4.00 9.69 14.54
N THR A 58 4.45 10.30 13.44
CA THR A 58 3.69 11.39 12.81
C THR A 58 2.30 10.91 12.34
N LEU A 59 2.23 9.71 11.76
CA LEU A 59 0.93 9.11 11.38
C LEU A 59 0.05 8.82 12.61
N ALA A 60 0.63 8.32 13.70
CA ALA A 60 -0.08 8.10 14.95
C ALA A 60 -0.73 9.39 15.47
N HIS A 61 0.04 10.48 15.48
CA HIS A 61 -0.44 11.80 15.85
C HIS A 61 -1.55 12.29 14.92
N LEU A 62 -1.35 12.28 13.60
CA LEU A 62 -2.30 12.77 12.60
C LEU A 62 -3.65 12.02 12.62
N PHE A 63 -3.63 10.73 12.90
CA PHE A 63 -4.83 9.90 12.91
C PHE A 63 -5.42 9.66 14.31
N GLY A 64 -4.82 10.22 15.38
CA GLY A 64 -5.30 10.06 16.75
C GLY A 64 -5.23 8.61 17.27
N ILE A 65 -4.30 7.82 16.74
CA ILE A 65 -4.16 6.38 16.99
C ILE A 65 -2.78 6.11 17.56
N SER A 66 -2.62 5.09 18.40
CA SER A 66 -1.30 4.77 18.95
C SER A 66 -0.34 4.28 17.86
N GLN A 67 0.93 4.68 17.95
CA GLN A 67 1.99 4.27 17.02
C GLN A 67 2.10 2.73 16.89
N PRO A 68 1.96 1.91 17.96
CA PRO A 68 1.94 0.45 17.82
C PRO A 68 0.76 -0.08 16.99
N THR A 69 -0.36 0.65 16.95
CA THR A 69 -1.53 0.28 16.14
C THR A 69 -1.32 0.67 14.67
N ILE A 70 -0.68 1.81 14.40
CA ILE A 70 -0.24 2.20 13.06
C ILE A 70 0.75 1.17 12.51
N SER A 71 1.77 0.81 13.29
CA SER A 71 2.79 -0.18 12.91
C SER A 71 2.18 -1.53 12.50
N ARG A 72 1.30 -2.08 13.35
CA ARG A 72 0.59 -3.34 13.07
C ARG A 72 -0.34 -3.23 11.86
N THR A 73 -0.99 -2.09 11.69
CA THR A 73 -1.84 -1.82 10.54
C THR A 73 -1.04 -1.84 9.25
N ILE A 74 0.05 -1.07 9.18
CA ILE A 74 0.94 -0.99 8.01
C ILE A 74 1.45 -2.38 7.67
N LYS A 75 2.02 -3.10 8.64
CA LYS A 75 2.54 -4.46 8.44
C LYS A 75 1.48 -5.47 7.95
N THR A 76 0.23 -5.33 8.39
CA THR A 76 -0.86 -6.20 7.91
C THR A 76 -1.21 -5.90 6.46
N ILE A 77 -1.35 -4.62 6.13
CA ILE A 77 -1.69 -4.19 4.77
C ILE A 77 -0.54 -4.50 3.81
N GLU A 78 0.72 -4.30 4.21
CA GLU A 78 1.93 -4.67 3.46
C GLU A 78 1.89 -6.10 2.95
N LYS A 79 1.69 -7.06 3.87
CA LYS A 79 1.62 -8.47 3.52
C LYS A 79 0.47 -8.80 2.58
N ALA A 80 -0.64 -8.07 2.68
CA ALA A 80 -1.78 -8.27 1.80
C ALA A 80 -1.55 -7.64 0.42
N LEU A 81 -0.90 -6.47 0.36
CA LEU A 81 -0.47 -5.82 -0.88
C LEU A 81 0.55 -6.67 -1.61
N GLU A 82 1.55 -7.21 -0.91
CA GLU A 82 2.52 -8.14 -1.47
C GLU A 82 1.81 -9.28 -2.19
N LYS A 83 0.93 -10.02 -1.50
CA LYS A 83 0.16 -11.12 -2.11
C LYS A 83 -0.70 -10.69 -3.30
N ALA A 84 -1.36 -9.54 -3.20
CA ALA A 84 -2.25 -9.05 -4.24
C ALA A 84 -1.48 -8.57 -5.48
N LEU A 85 -0.26 -8.06 -5.31
CA LEU A 85 0.53 -7.44 -6.37
C LEU A 85 1.59 -8.37 -6.95
N THR A 86 2.07 -9.39 -6.21
CA THR A 86 3.05 -10.37 -6.72
C THR A 86 2.69 -10.93 -8.11
N PRO A 87 1.44 -11.33 -8.40
CA PRO A 87 1.08 -11.84 -9.73
C PRO A 87 1.21 -10.80 -10.86
N LEU A 88 1.29 -9.52 -10.53
CA LEU A 88 1.41 -8.40 -11.47
C LEU A 88 2.85 -7.91 -11.62
N VAL A 89 3.79 -8.40 -10.80
CA VAL A 89 5.20 -8.02 -10.88
C VAL A 89 5.85 -8.86 -11.97
N PRO A 90 6.28 -8.27 -13.11
CA PRO A 90 6.99 -9.00 -14.14
C PRO A 90 8.32 -9.53 -13.58
N SER A 91 8.81 -10.63 -14.13
CA SER A 91 10.15 -11.11 -13.80
C SER A 91 11.21 -10.08 -14.18
N LEU A 92 12.38 -10.15 -13.54
CA LEU A 92 13.50 -9.28 -13.91
C LEU A 92 13.88 -9.47 -15.39
N GLU A 93 13.89 -10.71 -15.88
CA GLU A 93 14.20 -11.03 -17.28
C GLU A 93 13.20 -10.41 -18.26
N GLU A 94 11.91 -10.43 -17.95
CA GLU A 94 10.88 -9.75 -18.75
C GLU A 94 11.02 -8.23 -18.66
N SER A 95 11.37 -7.71 -17.49
CA SER A 95 11.55 -6.27 -17.27
C SER A 95 12.75 -5.71 -18.03
N LEU A 96 13.81 -6.50 -18.18
CA LEU A 96 15.01 -6.14 -18.96
C LEU A 96 14.77 -6.15 -20.48
N LYS A 97 13.76 -6.89 -20.97
CA LYS A 97 13.38 -6.91 -22.39
C LYS A 97 12.57 -5.68 -22.79
N ALA A 98 12.03 -4.94 -21.83
CA ALA A 98 11.30 -3.71 -22.11
C ALA A 98 12.28 -2.59 -22.51
N PRO A 99 12.12 -1.99 -23.70
CA PRO A 99 12.97 -0.89 -24.11
C PRO A 99 12.77 0.32 -23.19
N GLY A 100 13.87 0.94 -22.73
CA GLY A 100 13.83 2.21 -21.98
C GLY A 100 14.63 2.21 -20.68
N SER A 101 13.94 2.39 -19.54
CA SER A 101 14.60 2.49 -18.25
C SER A 101 13.75 1.89 -17.14
N LEU A 102 14.41 1.14 -16.26
CA LEU A 102 13.81 0.55 -15.07
C LEU A 102 14.04 1.46 -13.87
N VAL A 103 13.05 1.60 -12.99
CA VAL A 103 13.24 2.31 -11.72
C VAL A 103 13.48 1.29 -10.61
N ILE A 104 14.68 1.30 -10.02
CA ILE A 104 15.09 0.45 -8.89
C ILE A 104 15.39 1.37 -7.70
N ASP A 105 14.65 1.23 -6.60
CA ASP A 105 14.85 2.05 -5.39
C ASP A 105 14.93 3.56 -5.65
N ARG A 106 14.05 4.05 -6.54
CA ARG A 106 14.00 5.44 -7.06
C ARG A 106 15.19 5.86 -7.94
N THR A 107 16.09 4.95 -8.25
CA THR A 107 17.16 5.14 -9.22
C THR A 107 16.68 4.69 -10.60
N LEU A 108 16.79 5.58 -11.57
CA LEU A 108 16.42 5.29 -12.96
C LEU A 108 17.62 4.62 -13.63
N VAL A 109 17.53 3.31 -13.83
CA VAL A 109 18.57 2.46 -14.41
C VAL A 109 18.22 2.24 -15.90
N PRO A 110 19.09 2.65 -16.84
CA PRO A 110 18.84 2.40 -18.24
C PRO A 110 18.84 0.88 -18.50
N THR A 111 17.77 0.38 -19.13
CA THR A 111 17.74 -0.97 -19.69
C THR A 111 18.15 -0.80 -21.15
N TRP A 112 19.44 -1.03 -21.40
CA TRP A 112 20.19 -0.70 -22.61
C TRP A 112 19.45 -0.96 -23.93
N ASN A 113 19.79 -0.14 -24.93
CA ASN A 113 19.73 -0.49 -26.37
C ASN A 113 20.57 -1.74 -26.64
#